data_AF-A0A928DC62-F1
#
_entry.id   AF-A0A928DC62-F1
#
_cell.length_a   1.000
_cell.length_b   1.000
_cell.length_c   1.000
_cell.angle_alpha   90.00
_cell.angle_beta   90.00
_cell.angle_gamma   90.00
#
_symmetry.space_group_name_H-M   'P 1'
#
loop_
_entity.id
_entity.type
_entity.pdbx_description
1 polymer ?
#
loop_
_entity_poly.entity_id
_entity_poly.type
_entity_poly.pdbx_seq_one_letter_code
_entity_poly.pdbx_strand_id
1 'polypeptide(L)'
;MNDGKVGSARVEMSVAGLQGDYAHHLRYTFAKDEMTATARDRYLAFAHAIRDRITERWMDTQAEYRKQNSKYVYYLSLEFLIGRLLGNNVINLKADQLCRDAL
;
A
#
# COMPACT_ATOMS: atom_id res chain seq x y z
N MET A 1 11.01 5.37 27.70
CA MET A 1 10.72 4.07 27.06
C MET A 1 10.40 4.34 25.60
N ASN A 2 11.29 3.91 24.72
CA ASN A 2 11.30 4.24 23.30
C ASN A 2 10.59 3.10 22.55
N ASP A 3 9.28 3.22 22.34
CA ASP A 3 8.51 2.25 21.56
C ASP A 3 8.84 2.49 20.08
N GLY A 4 9.88 1.79 19.63
CA GLY A 4 10.37 1.79 18.26
C GLY A 4 9.25 1.42 17.31
N LYS A 5 8.76 2.42 16.58
CA LYS A 5 8.01 2.19 15.35
C LYS A 5 8.88 1.38 14.41
N VAL A 6 8.58 0.10 14.26
CA VAL A 6 9.06 -0.71 13.13
C VAL A 6 8.22 -0.32 11.91
N GLY A 7 8.17 0.97 11.59
CA GLY A 7 7.78 1.39 10.24
C GLY A 7 9.02 1.15 9.39
N SER A 8 8.93 0.26 8.42
CA SER A 8 9.99 0.11 7.42
C SER A 8 10.31 1.51 6.88
N ALA A 9 11.53 1.99 7.13
CA ALA A 9 11.99 3.31 6.69
C ALA A 9 11.91 3.51 5.16
N ARG A 10 11.58 2.45 4.42
CA ARG A 10 11.43 2.42 2.97
C ARG A 10 10.19 3.15 2.46
N VAL A 11 9.06 3.12 3.18
CA VAL A 11 7.76 3.50 2.61
C VAL A 11 7.29 4.86 3.14
N GLU A 12 7.66 5.92 2.43
CA GLU A 12 7.33 7.30 2.81
C GLU A 12 6.02 7.80 2.18
N MET A 13 5.16 8.47 2.95
CA MET A 13 3.94 9.11 2.45
C MET A 13 4.21 10.50 1.86
N SER A 14 5.03 10.56 0.81
CA SER A 14 5.33 11.78 0.04
C SER A 14 5.29 11.52 -1.47
N VAL A 15 5.24 12.59 -2.27
CA VAL A 15 5.24 12.49 -3.74
C VAL A 15 6.50 11.78 -4.22
N ALA A 16 7.66 12.18 -3.73
CA ALA A 16 8.94 11.57 -4.08
C ALA A 16 9.01 10.10 -3.64
N GLY A 17 8.51 9.77 -2.44
CA GLY A 17 8.43 8.39 -1.96
C GLY A 17 7.54 7.51 -2.85
N LEU A 18 6.38 8.02 -3.28
CA LEU A 18 5.49 7.31 -4.20
C LEU A 18 6.12 7.08 -5.57
N GLN A 19 6.79 8.09 -6.13
CA GLN A 19 7.50 7.97 -7.41
C GLN A 19 8.66 6.97 -7.32
N GLY A 20 9.44 7.01 -6.24
CA GLY A 20 10.52 6.06 -5.99
C GLY A 20 10.02 4.62 -5.87
N ASP A 21 8.94 4.40 -5.13
CA ASP A 21 8.33 3.07 -4.99
C ASP A 21 7.71 2.56 -6.28
N TYR A 22 7.06 3.45 -7.04
CA TYR A 22 6.54 3.12 -8.37
C TYR A 22 7.66 2.65 -9.31
N ALA A 23 8.74 3.44 -9.41
CA ALA A 23 9.89 3.08 -10.24
C ALA A 23 10.55 1.78 -9.76
N HIS A 24 10.64 1.59 -8.44
CA HIS A 24 11.13 0.35 -7.84
C HIS A 24 10.30 -0.85 -8.28
N HIS A 25 8.97 -0.81 -8.16
CA HIS A 25 8.13 -1.92 -8.60
C HIS A 25 8.18 -2.13 -10.10
N LEU A 26 8.19 -1.07 -10.90
CA LEU A 26 8.29 -1.19 -12.35
C LEU A 26 9.57 -1.93 -12.75
N ARG A 27 10.70 -1.58 -12.13
CA ARG A 27 12.00 -2.15 -12.45
C ARG A 27 12.26 -3.51 -11.82
N TYR A 28 11.94 -3.71 -10.54
CA TYR A 28 12.32 -4.92 -9.81
C TYR A 28 11.19 -5.93 -9.67
N THR A 29 9.92 -5.48 -9.65
CA THR A 29 8.77 -6.42 -9.63
C THR A 29 8.36 -6.82 -11.04
N PHE A 30 8.35 -5.87 -11.99
CA PHE A 30 7.90 -6.13 -13.35
C PHE A 30 9.03 -6.29 -14.37
N ALA A 31 10.29 -6.03 -14.00
CA ALA A 31 11.44 -6.09 -14.90
C ALA A 31 11.25 -5.24 -16.17
N LYS A 32 10.62 -4.06 -16.02
CA LYS A 32 10.35 -3.11 -17.10
C LYS A 32 11.05 -1.79 -16.84
N ASP A 33 11.37 -1.13 -17.94
CA ASP A 33 11.74 0.27 -17.97
C ASP A 33 10.56 1.12 -18.45
N GLU A 34 10.56 2.42 -18.15
CA GLU A 34 9.44 3.33 -18.47
C GLU A 34 9.04 3.31 -19.95
N MET A 35 10.03 3.16 -20.84
CA MET A 35 9.84 3.11 -22.29
C MET A 35 9.15 1.82 -22.76
N THR A 36 9.27 0.74 -21.99
CA THR A 36 8.75 -0.60 -22.34
C THR A 36 7.50 -0.98 -21.55
N ALA A 37 7.16 -0.17 -20.55
CA ALA A 37 6.05 -0.41 -19.64
C ALA A 37 4.70 -0.16 -20.33
N THR A 38 3.85 -1.19 -20.36
CA THR A 38 2.47 -1.05 -20.84
C THR A 38 1.62 -0.30 -19.82
N ALA A 39 0.45 0.20 -20.24
CA ALA A 39 -0.49 0.85 -19.31
C ALA A 39 -0.87 -0.06 -18.11
N ARG A 40 -0.94 -1.38 -18.34
CA ARG A 40 -1.21 -2.36 -17.28
C ARG A 40 -0.05 -2.47 -16.30
N ASP A 41 1.19 -2.47 -16.78
CA ASP A 41 2.37 -2.54 -15.93
C ASP A 41 2.49 -1.29 -15.06
N ARG A 42 2.22 -0.12 -15.63
CA ARG A 42 2.18 1.16 -14.89
C ARG A 42 1.11 1.12 -13.80
N TYR A 43 -0.10 0.69 -14.13
CA TYR A 43 -1.18 0.53 -13.16
C TYR A 43 -0.80 -0.42 -12.03
N LEU A 44 -0.23 -1.59 -12.35
CA LEU A 44 0.14 -2.58 -11.33
C LEU A 44 1.31 -2.10 -10.47
N ALA A 45 2.34 -1.50 -11.06
CA ALA A 45 3.47 -0.93 -10.31
C ALA A 45 2.99 0.12 -9.30
N PHE A 46 2.07 0.99 -9.71
CA PHE A 46 1.47 1.96 -8.81
C PHE A 46 0.60 1.30 -7.72
N ALA A 47 -0.20 0.28 -8.08
CA ALA A 47 -0.99 -0.47 -7.10
C ALA A 47 -0.11 -1.18 -6.06
N HIS A 48 1.06 -1.68 -6.44
CA HIS A 48 2.04 -2.26 -5.53
C HIS A 48 2.62 -1.20 -4.58
N ALA A 49 2.98 -0.01 -5.09
CA ALA A 49 3.45 1.09 -4.24
C ALA A 49 2.41 1.49 -3.17
N ILE A 50 1.12 1.54 -3.53
CA ILE A 50 0.03 1.78 -2.57
C ILE A 50 -0.13 0.62 -1.59
N ARG A 51 -0.05 -0.63 -2.06
CA ARG A 51 -0.18 -1.83 -1.22
C ARG A 51 0.88 -1.88 -0.12
N ASP A 52 2.11 -1.49 -0.41
CA ASP A 52 3.20 -1.52 0.56
C ASP A 52 2.89 -0.60 1.76
N ARG A 53 2.30 0.59 1.52
CA ARG A 53 1.82 1.51 2.57
C ARG A 53 0.73 0.92 3.45
N ILE A 54 -0.16 0.13 2.86
CA ILE A 54 -1.23 -0.56 3.60
C ILE A 54 -0.64 -1.69 4.43
N THR A 55 0.34 -2.40 3.88
CA THR A 55 0.96 -3.56 4.52
C THR A 55 1.64 -3.18 5.82
N GLU A 56 2.38 -2.08 5.84
CA GLU A 56 3.00 -1.54 7.08
C GLU A 56 1.96 -1.31 8.18
N ARG A 57 0.90 -0.56 7.86
CA ARG A 57 -0.19 -0.27 8.83
C ARG A 57 -0.94 -1.52 9.27
N TRP A 58 -1.11 -2.47 8.36
CA TRP A 58 -1.77 -3.75 8.64
C TRP A 58 -0.94 -4.60 9.60
N MET A 59 0.38 -4.67 9.40
CA MET A 59 1.29 -5.39 10.29
C MET A 59 1.27 -4.79 11.70
N ASP A 60 1.30 -3.47 11.82
CA ASP A 60 1.19 -2.76 13.11
C ASP A 60 -0.13 -3.09 13.82
N THR A 61 -1.25 -3.03 13.10
CA THR A 61 -2.58 -3.33 13.65
C THR A 61 -2.66 -4.77 14.16
N GLN A 62 -2.15 -5.72 13.39
CA GLN A 62 -2.12 -7.14 13.78
C GLN A 62 -1.18 -7.40 14.98
N ALA A 63 -0.08 -6.65 15.11
CA ALA A 63 0.80 -6.72 16.26
C ALA A 63 0.11 -6.20 17.53
N GLU A 64 -0.60 -5.08 17.43
CA GLU A 64 -1.31 -4.48 18.56
C GLU A 64 -2.46 -5.37 19.04
N TYR A 65 -3.26 -5.94 18.13
CA TYR A 65 -4.32 -6.88 18.49
C TYR A 65 -3.80 -8.12 19.22
N ARG A 66 -2.62 -8.62 18.85
CA ARG A 66 -1.96 -9.73 19.55
C ARG A 66 -1.48 -9.30 20.95
N LYS A 67 -0.87 -8.11 21.07
CA LYS A 67 -0.39 -7.56 22.35
C LYS A 67 -1.52 -7.36 23.36
N GLN A 68 -2.66 -6.86 22.90
CA GLN A 68 -3.84 -6.60 23.74
C GLN A 68 -4.68 -7.86 24.02
N ASN A 69 -4.38 -9.00 23.39
CA ASN A 69 -5.21 -10.21 23.43
C ASN A 69 -6.70 -9.92 23.15
N SER A 70 -6.94 -9.09 22.14
CA SER A 70 -8.28 -8.61 21.82
C SER A 70 -9.19 -9.74 21.36
N LYS A 71 -10.48 -9.67 21.73
CA LYS A 71 -11.49 -10.60 21.22
C LYS A 71 -11.72 -10.37 19.73
N TYR A 72 -11.66 -11.43 18.93
CA TYR A 72 -11.90 -11.36 17.48
C TYR A 72 -13.38 -11.51 17.14
N VAL A 73 -13.84 -10.73 16.16
CA VAL A 73 -15.17 -10.88 15.54
C VAL A 73 -14.97 -11.46 14.16
N TYR A 74 -15.53 -12.64 13.92
CA TYR A 74 -15.45 -13.33 12.62
C TYR A 74 -16.75 -13.10 11.85
N TYR A 75 -16.67 -12.39 10.74
CA TYR A 75 -17.81 -12.16 9.86
C TYR A 75 -17.87 -13.28 8.81
N LEU A 76 -18.91 -14.12 8.88
CA LEU A 76 -19.14 -15.21 7.95
C LEU A 76 -20.27 -14.84 6.99
N SER A 77 -19.95 -14.77 5.70
CA SER A 77 -20.90 -14.52 4.62
C SER A 77 -20.63 -15.47 3.48
N LEU A 78 -21.67 -15.83 2.74
CA LEU A 78 -21.53 -16.59 1.49
C LEU A 78 -20.89 -15.74 0.38
N GLU A 79 -21.09 -14.42 0.43
CA GLU A 79 -20.66 -13.51 -0.63
C GLU A 79 -20.03 -12.23 -0.07
N PHE A 80 -19.01 -11.75 -0.79
CA PHE A 80 -18.34 -10.47 -0.53
C PHE A 80 -18.09 -9.73 -1.87
N LEU A 81 -18.89 -8.71 -2.15
CA LEU A 81 -18.74 -7.90 -3.36
C LEU A 81 -17.85 -6.67 -3.09
N ILE A 82 -16.54 -6.86 -3.19
CA ILE A 82 -15.55 -5.84 -2.80
C ILE A 82 -15.41 -4.72 -3.85
N GLY A 83 -15.52 -5.05 -5.14
CA GLY A 83 -15.30 -4.11 -6.23
C GLY A 83 -13.82 -3.72 -6.43
N ARG A 84 -13.57 -2.51 -6.94
CA ARG A 84 -12.21 -2.00 -7.24
C ARG A 84 -11.56 -1.41 -5.99
N LEU A 85 -10.43 -1.98 -5.57
CA LEU A 85 -9.79 -1.61 -4.30
C LEU A 85 -8.84 -0.41 -4.37
N LEU A 86 -8.16 -0.18 -5.49
CA LEU A 86 -7.09 0.83 -5.55
C LEU A 86 -7.58 2.23 -5.17
N GLY A 87 -8.69 2.69 -5.78
CA GLY A 87 -9.25 4.01 -5.48
C GLY A 87 -9.69 4.14 -4.03
N ASN A 88 -10.38 3.12 -3.50
CA ASN A 88 -10.80 3.09 -2.10
C ASN A 88 -9.61 3.15 -1.14
N ASN A 89 -8.55 2.42 -1.45
CA ASN A 89 -7.33 2.42 -0.66
C ASN A 89 -6.63 3.78 -0.67
N VAL A 90 -6.52 4.44 -1.83
CA VAL A 90 -5.94 5.79 -1.93
C VAL A 90 -6.71 6.79 -1.07
N ILE A 91 -8.04 6.74 -1.11
CA ILE A 91 -8.91 7.62 -0.30
C ILE A 91 -8.75 7.31 1.19
N ASN A 92 -8.78 6.03 1.58
CA ASN A 92 -8.65 5.62 2.98
C ASN A 92 -7.26 5.92 3.57
N LEU A 93 -6.22 5.94 2.73
CA LEU A 93 -4.89 6.40 3.10
C LEU A 93 -4.76 7.93 3.17
N LYS A 94 -5.78 8.67 2.71
CA LYS A 94 -5.76 10.13 2.51
C LYS A 94 -4.61 10.58 1.61
N ALA A 95 -4.35 9.81 0.57
CA ALA A 95 -3.22 9.99 -0.32
C ALA A 95 -3.64 10.49 -1.71
N ASP A 96 -4.91 10.90 -1.89
CA ASP A 96 -5.46 11.24 -3.20
C ASP A 96 -4.71 12.38 -3.87
N GLN A 97 -4.42 13.47 -3.13
CA GLN A 97 -3.67 14.60 -3.67
C GLN A 97 -2.22 14.18 -4.00
N LEU A 98 -1.55 13.47 -3.09
CA LEU A 98 -0.19 12.98 -3.30
C LEU A 98 -0.08 12.06 -4.53
N CYS A 99 -1.09 11.21 -4.73
CA CYS A 99 -1.15 10.30 -5.88
C CYS A 99 -1.37 11.05 -7.19
N ARG A 100 -2.15 12.14 -7.17
CA ARG A 100 -2.36 13.01 -8.34
C ARG A 100 -1.10 13.79 -8.68
N ASP A 101 -0.35 14.24 -7.68
CA ASP A 101 0.87 15.02 -7.89
C ASP A 101 2.06 14.13 -8.31
N ALA A 102 2.01 12.82 -8.02
CA ALA A 102 3.06 11.87 -8.37
C ALA A 102 2.98 11.35 -9.82
N LEU A 103 1.81 11.46 -10.47
CA LEU A 103 1.49 10.97 -11.81
C LEU A 103 1.38 12.13 -12.81
#